data_AF-A0A1V3X0P5-F1
#
_entry.id   AF-A0A1V3X0P5-F1
#
_cell.length_a   1.000
_cell.length_b   1.000
_cell.length_c   1.000
_cell.angle_alpha   90.00
_cell.angle_beta   90.00
_cell.angle_gamma   90.00
#
_symmetry.space_group_name_H-M   'P 1'
#
loop_
_entity.id
_entity.type
_entity.pdbx_description
1 polymer ?
#
loop_
_entity_poly.entity_id
_entity_poly.type
_entity_poly.pdbx_seq_one_letter_code
_entity_poly.pdbx_strand_id
1 'polypeptide(L)'
;MGNLQQLPGGNTFSGWGTAEHISEFTAGGEMVFDASLPGGTYRAFLDEWTGDPVEPPQLTFAGDTAHAVWNGATRVNRWRLLSGPESNTMTPRTTVAWSGYDTSIPQIGNSGSYSQLEALAADGAVVGRSVLIAR
;
A
#
# COMPACT_ATOMS: atom_id res chain seq x y z
N MET A 1 28.84 3.98 15.94
CA MET A 1 28.17 3.29 14.81
C MET A 1 27.12 4.24 14.26
N GLY A 2 26.83 4.20 12.95
CA GLY A 2 25.88 5.11 12.34
C GLY A 2 26.34 5.74 11.02
N ASN A 3 25.41 6.42 10.38
CA ASN A 3 25.64 7.22 9.18
C ASN A 3 24.62 8.35 9.09
N LEU A 4 24.94 9.34 8.26
CA LEU A 4 24.00 10.34 7.77
C LEU A 4 23.78 10.09 6.28
N GLN A 5 22.53 10.22 5.84
CA GLN A 5 22.12 10.19 4.45
C GLN A 5 21.39 11.51 4.15
N GLN A 6 21.94 12.31 3.23
CA GLN A 6 21.22 13.46 2.69
C GLN A 6 20.12 12.97 1.75
N LEU A 7 18.90 13.44 1.95
CA LEU A 7 17.73 13.07 1.14
C LEU A 7 17.51 14.09 0.01
N PRO A 8 16.89 13.71 -1.12
CA PRO A 8 16.59 14.61 -2.23
C PRO A 8 15.78 15.86 -1.84
N GLY A 9 14.96 15.77 -0.78
CA GLY A 9 14.15 16.88 -0.25
C GLY A 9 14.91 17.88 0.62
N GLY A 10 16.23 17.70 0.83
CA GLY A 10 17.06 18.55 1.68
C GLY A 10 17.12 18.13 3.15
N ASN A 11 16.24 17.21 3.56
CA ASN A 11 16.31 16.57 4.88
C ASN A 11 17.52 15.65 5.01
N THR A 12 17.89 15.31 6.24
CA THR A 12 18.95 14.34 6.55
C THR A 12 18.39 13.21 7.39
N PHE A 13 18.55 11.98 6.91
CA PHE A 13 18.26 10.78 7.67
C PHE A 13 19.51 10.30 8.41
N SER A 14 19.35 9.91 9.67
CA SER A 14 20.44 9.49 10.54
C SER A 14 20.17 8.13 11.15
N GLY A 15 21.17 7.24 11.08
CA GLY A 15 21.21 6.03 11.89
C GLY A 15 22.11 6.22 13.10
N TRP A 16 21.55 6.13 14.31
CA TRP A 16 22.28 6.24 15.58
C TRP A 16 22.58 4.85 16.13
N GLY A 17 23.54 4.18 15.50
CA GLY A 17 23.73 2.74 15.65
C GLY A 17 23.79 2.20 17.08
N THR A 18 24.55 2.82 17.98
CA THR A 18 24.66 2.39 19.39
C THR A 18 23.62 3.02 20.30
N ALA A 19 22.95 4.08 19.85
CA ALA A 19 21.82 4.64 20.57
C ALA A 19 20.53 3.90 20.23
N GLU A 20 20.56 2.98 19.24
CA GLU A 20 19.41 2.18 18.80
C GLU A 20 18.28 3.06 18.26
N HIS A 21 18.63 4.12 17.54
CA HIS A 21 17.66 5.06 16.98
C HIS A 21 17.89 5.28 15.50
N ILE A 22 16.82 5.66 14.82
CA ILE A 22 16.84 6.34 13.52
C ILE A 22 16.08 7.66 13.65
N SER A 23 16.55 8.71 12.99
CA SER A 23 15.90 10.01 13.03
C SER A 23 15.99 10.71 11.68
N GLU A 24 15.05 11.60 11.39
CA GLU A 24 15.08 12.50 10.23
C GLU A 24 15.09 13.95 10.70
N PHE A 25 15.92 14.77 10.08
CA PHE A 25 16.05 16.19 10.37
C PHE A 25 15.76 17.01 9.12
N THR A 26 15.08 18.15 9.28
CA THR A 26 14.94 19.14 8.22
C THR A 26 16.29 19.75 7.85
N ALA A 27 16.36 20.42 6.69
CA ALA A 27 17.54 21.20 6.31
C ALA A 27 17.94 22.27 7.36
N GLY A 28 16.98 22.75 8.18
CA GLY A 28 17.22 23.69 9.28
C GLY A 28 17.69 23.04 10.59
N GLY A 29 17.76 21.71 10.66
CA GLY A 29 18.18 20.96 11.85
C GLY A 29 17.06 20.59 12.83
N GLU A 30 15.80 20.87 12.49
CA GLU A 30 14.65 20.41 13.27
C GLU A 30 14.43 18.90 13.07
N MET A 31 14.28 18.14 14.15
CA MET A 31 13.98 16.71 14.08
C MET A 31 12.48 16.49 13.79
N VAL A 32 12.16 15.78 12.71
CA VAL A 32 10.78 15.53 12.26
C VAL A 32 10.37 14.06 12.37
N PHE A 33 11.34 13.18 12.60
CA PHE A 33 11.11 11.76 12.85
C PHE A 33 12.13 11.25 13.87
N ASP A 34 11.69 10.41 14.79
CA ASP A 34 12.54 9.65 15.69
C ASP A 34 11.87 8.30 16.00
N ALA A 35 12.66 7.23 15.93
CA ALA A 35 12.20 5.90 16.30
C ALA A 35 13.31 5.10 16.96
N SER A 36 12.97 4.46 18.08
CA SER A 36 13.82 3.46 18.72
C SER A 36 13.73 2.12 17.99
N LEU A 37 14.84 1.43 17.90
CA LEU A 37 15.01 0.11 17.30
C LEU A 37 15.21 -0.93 18.39
N PRO A 38 14.85 -2.20 18.16
CA PRO A 38 15.03 -3.28 19.14
C PRO A 38 16.50 -3.70 19.34
N GLY A 39 17.43 -3.06 18.64
CA GLY A 39 18.87 -3.30 18.77
C GLY A 39 19.68 -2.37 17.89
N GLY A 40 20.99 -2.33 18.15
CA GLY A 40 21.89 -1.43 17.43
C GLY A 40 22.10 -1.77 15.96
N THR A 41 22.40 -0.74 15.15
CA THR A 41 22.65 -0.86 13.71
C THR A 41 24.06 -0.38 13.34
N TYR A 42 24.63 -0.90 12.25
CA TYR A 42 25.85 -0.33 11.68
C TYR A 42 25.55 0.93 10.87
N ARG A 43 24.53 0.85 10.00
CA ARG A 43 24.01 1.92 9.14
C ARG A 43 22.50 1.75 8.95
N ALA A 44 21.82 2.84 8.62
CA ALA A 44 20.42 2.88 8.21
C ALA A 44 20.26 3.79 6.98
N PHE A 45 19.34 3.45 6.10
CA PHE A 45 19.02 4.24 4.90
C PHE A 45 17.50 4.37 4.76
N LEU A 46 17.07 5.53 4.25
CA LEU A 46 15.71 5.82 3.87
C LEU A 46 15.69 6.04 2.36
N ASP A 47 15.09 5.11 1.65
CA ASP A 47 14.97 5.13 0.19
C ASP A 47 13.53 4.84 -0.23
N GLU A 48 13.14 5.40 -1.37
CA GLU A 48 11.91 5.01 -2.02
C GLU A 48 12.02 3.56 -2.48
N TRP A 49 10.98 2.76 -2.22
CA TRP A 49 10.93 1.38 -2.67
C TRP A 49 9.68 1.14 -3.51
N THR A 50 9.88 0.45 -4.63
CA THR A 50 8.77 -0.02 -5.47
C THR A 50 8.60 -1.51 -5.28
N GLY A 51 7.43 -1.92 -4.82
CA GLY A 51 7.07 -3.31 -4.65
C GLY A 51 6.10 -3.77 -5.74
N ASP A 52 6.44 -4.88 -6.38
CA ASP A 52 5.67 -5.54 -7.43
C ASP A 52 5.51 -7.04 -7.08
N PRO A 53 4.51 -7.39 -6.24
CA PRO A 53 4.35 -8.76 -5.78
C PRO A 53 3.95 -9.71 -6.91
N VAL A 54 4.45 -10.95 -6.85
CA VAL A 54 4.10 -12.01 -7.81
C VAL A 54 2.68 -12.51 -7.59
N GLU A 55 2.24 -12.58 -6.33
CA GLU A 55 0.87 -12.97 -5.99
C GLU A 55 -0.12 -11.86 -6.35
N PRO A 56 -1.32 -12.19 -6.86
CA PRO A 56 -2.32 -11.19 -7.18
C PRO A 56 -2.91 -10.54 -5.91
N PRO A 57 -3.54 -9.37 -6.03
CA PRO A 57 -4.34 -8.82 -4.93
C PRO A 57 -5.46 -9.77 -4.54
N GLN A 58 -5.81 -9.76 -3.26
CA GLN A 58 -6.90 -10.53 -2.70
C GLN A 58 -8.14 -9.66 -2.50
N LEU A 59 -9.27 -10.19 -2.95
CA LEU A 59 -10.60 -9.69 -2.66
C LEU A 59 -11.26 -10.66 -1.68
N THR A 60 -11.71 -10.17 -0.53
CA THR A 60 -12.50 -10.97 0.41
C THR A 60 -13.76 -10.20 0.81
N PHE A 61 -14.72 -10.91 1.42
CA PHE A 61 -16.00 -10.32 1.81
C PHE A 61 -16.31 -10.61 3.27
N ALA A 62 -16.74 -9.57 4.00
CA ALA A 62 -17.26 -9.66 5.35
C ALA A 62 -18.64 -8.98 5.38
N GLY A 63 -19.70 -9.79 5.22
CA GLY A 63 -21.07 -9.28 5.10
C GLY A 63 -21.26 -8.38 3.87
N ASP A 64 -21.51 -7.10 4.12
CA ASP A 64 -21.72 -6.07 3.09
C ASP A 64 -20.50 -5.18 2.86
N THR A 65 -19.31 -5.67 3.21
CA THR A 65 -18.03 -5.01 2.99
C THR A 65 -17.12 -5.93 2.17
N ALA A 66 -16.54 -5.39 1.11
CA ALA A 66 -15.41 -6.01 0.42
C ALA A 66 -14.10 -5.52 1.04
N HIS A 67 -13.11 -6.39 1.13
CA HIS A 67 -11.77 -6.07 1.58
C HIS A 67 -10.79 -6.28 0.45
N ALA A 68 -9.96 -5.27 0.23
CA ALA A 68 -8.93 -5.22 -0.80
C ALA A 68 -7.56 -5.24 -0.14
N VAL A 69 -6.81 -6.32 -0.35
CA VAL A 69 -5.50 -6.55 0.28
C VAL A 69 -4.48 -6.93 -0.78
N TRP A 70 -3.31 -6.29 -0.77
CA TRP A 70 -2.19 -6.72 -1.61
C TRP A 70 -0.86 -6.44 -0.92
N ASN A 71 -0.36 -7.45 -0.22
CA ASN A 71 0.86 -7.32 0.56
C ASN A 71 2.07 -7.07 -0.34
N GLY A 72 2.84 -6.03 -0.02
CA GLY A 72 4.06 -5.67 -0.74
C GLY A 72 3.85 -4.82 -2.00
N ALA A 73 2.62 -4.55 -2.46
CA ALA A 73 2.39 -3.69 -3.61
C ALA A 73 2.41 -2.22 -3.20
N THR A 74 3.34 -1.43 -3.76
CA THR A 74 3.48 0.01 -3.39
C THR A 74 2.90 0.97 -4.42
N ARG A 75 2.57 0.47 -5.62
CA ARG A 75 2.06 1.30 -6.71
C ARG A 75 0.53 1.49 -6.66
N VAL A 76 -0.15 0.85 -5.71
CA VAL A 76 -1.61 0.94 -5.60
C VAL A 76 -2.01 2.28 -5.01
N ASN A 77 -2.77 3.06 -5.78
CA ASN A 77 -3.33 4.34 -5.36
C ASN A 77 -4.84 4.24 -5.11
N ARG A 78 -5.55 3.44 -5.92
CA ARG A 78 -7.00 3.23 -5.81
C ARG A 78 -7.33 1.77 -6.05
N TRP A 79 -8.46 1.34 -5.50
CA TRP A 79 -9.07 0.05 -5.75
C TRP A 79 -10.37 0.25 -6.52
N ARG A 80 -10.57 -0.51 -7.60
CA ARG A 80 -11.83 -0.54 -8.33
C ARG A 80 -12.47 -1.92 -8.18
N LEU A 81 -13.65 -1.96 -7.59
CA LEU A 81 -14.45 -3.16 -7.51
C LEU A 81 -15.30 -3.29 -8.78
N LEU A 82 -15.17 -4.43 -9.45
CA LEU A 82 -15.98 -4.83 -10.58
C LEU A 82 -17.03 -5.86 -10.13
N SER A 83 -18.22 -5.82 -10.72
CA SER A 83 -19.24 -6.86 -10.56
C SER A 83 -20.00 -7.10 -11.85
N GLY A 84 -20.49 -8.33 -12.06
CA GLY A 84 -21.25 -8.70 -13.24
C GLY A 84 -22.06 -9.99 -13.06
N PRO A 85 -23.03 -10.24 -13.97
CA PRO A 85 -23.80 -11.49 -13.98
C PRO A 85 -22.96 -12.67 -14.48
N GLU A 86 -21.93 -12.44 -15.30
CA GLU A 86 -21.05 -13.48 -15.83
C GLU A 86 -19.57 -13.12 -15.61
N SER A 87 -18.69 -14.12 -15.67
CA SER A 87 -17.26 -13.95 -15.39
C SER A 87 -16.52 -13.07 -16.40
N ASN A 88 -17.08 -12.86 -17.58
CA ASN A 88 -16.51 -12.07 -18.68
C ASN A 88 -17.26 -10.75 -18.94
N THR A 89 -18.37 -10.50 -18.25
CA THR A 89 -19.20 -9.29 -18.42
C THR A 89 -19.28 -8.52 -17.11
N MET A 90 -18.14 -7.98 -16.70
CA MET A 90 -18.02 -7.20 -15.46
C MET A 90 -18.04 -5.70 -15.73
N THR A 91 -18.68 -4.93 -14.85
CA THR A 91 -18.69 -3.47 -14.92
C THR A 91 -18.13 -2.86 -13.63
N PRO A 92 -17.46 -1.69 -13.71
CA PRO A 92 -17.04 -0.95 -12.53
C PRO A 92 -18.23 -0.57 -11.67
N ARG A 93 -18.15 -0.91 -10.38
CA ARG A 93 -19.23 -0.63 -9.44
C ARG A 93 -18.88 0.47 -8.47
N THR A 94 -17.65 0.47 -7.98
CA THR A 94 -17.11 1.59 -7.18
C THR A 94 -15.60 1.67 -7.32
N THR A 95 -15.03 2.83 -7.01
CA THR A 95 -13.59 3.04 -6.90
C THR A 95 -13.31 3.82 -5.62
N VAL A 96 -12.41 3.29 -4.79
CA VAL A 96 -12.02 3.91 -3.51
C VAL A 96 -10.52 4.18 -3.48
N ALA A 97 -10.10 5.16 -2.67
CA ALA A 97 -8.69 5.38 -2.40
C ALA A 97 -8.10 4.20 -1.63
N TRP A 98 -6.84 3.88 -1.90
CA TRP A 98 -6.07 2.95 -1.08
C TRP A 98 -5.96 3.48 0.35
N SER A 99 -6.14 2.62 1.35
CA SER A 99 -6.16 3.00 2.76
C SER A 99 -5.33 2.07 3.65
N GLY A 100 -4.10 1.75 3.22
CA GLY A 100 -3.22 0.87 3.97
C GLY A 100 -3.28 -0.60 3.52
N TYR A 101 -2.83 -1.49 4.41
CA TYR A 101 -2.73 -2.94 4.15
C TYR A 101 -4.06 -3.57 3.73
N ASP A 102 -5.15 -3.21 4.42
CA ASP A 102 -6.51 -3.65 4.13
C ASP A 102 -7.37 -2.42 3.85
N THR A 103 -7.86 -2.32 2.61
CA THR A 103 -8.82 -1.29 2.22
C THR A 103 -10.22 -1.85 2.24
N SER A 104 -11.04 -1.36 3.17
CA SER A 104 -12.46 -1.69 3.25
C SER A 104 -13.27 -0.90 2.23
N ILE A 105 -14.14 -1.60 1.50
CA ILE A 105 -15.08 -1.07 0.53
C ILE A 105 -16.49 -1.38 1.05
N PRO A 106 -17.13 -0.46 1.78
CA PRO A 106 -18.42 -0.70 2.43
C PRO A 106 -19.58 -0.59 1.45
N GLN A 107 -20.77 -1.01 1.91
CA GLN A 107 -22.06 -0.80 1.24
C GLN A 107 -22.10 -1.41 -0.17
N ILE A 108 -21.53 -2.62 -0.29
CA ILE A 108 -21.41 -3.23 -1.60
C ILE A 108 -22.75 -3.81 -2.10
N GLY A 109 -23.72 -4.11 -1.25
CA GLY A 109 -24.94 -4.80 -1.65
C GLY A 109 -24.68 -6.15 -2.35
N ASN A 110 -25.77 -6.72 -2.89
CA ASN A 110 -25.72 -7.90 -3.76
C ASN A 110 -25.86 -7.43 -5.20
N SER A 111 -24.78 -7.39 -5.98
CA SER A 111 -24.82 -6.75 -7.31
C SER A 111 -24.20 -7.58 -8.44
N GLY A 112 -24.21 -8.90 -8.32
CA GLY A 112 -23.76 -9.78 -9.39
C GLY A 112 -23.33 -11.14 -8.86
N SER A 113 -23.35 -12.12 -9.75
CA SER A 113 -22.86 -13.47 -9.45
C SER A 113 -21.34 -13.55 -9.44
N TYR A 114 -20.64 -12.54 -9.98
CA TYR A 114 -19.19 -12.50 -10.01
C TYR A 114 -18.65 -11.13 -9.59
N SER A 115 -17.51 -11.13 -8.89
CA SER A 115 -16.79 -9.95 -8.43
C SER A 115 -15.29 -10.09 -8.63
N GLN A 116 -14.61 -8.98 -8.91
CA GLN A 116 -13.16 -8.91 -9.11
C GLN A 116 -12.69 -7.51 -8.72
N LEU A 117 -11.45 -7.44 -8.23
CA LEU A 117 -10.82 -6.20 -7.83
C LEU A 117 -9.71 -5.82 -8.82
N GLU A 118 -9.68 -4.57 -9.26
CA GLU A 118 -8.54 -3.97 -9.97
C GLU A 118 -7.76 -3.05 -9.03
N ALA A 119 -6.45 -3.24 -8.96
CA ALA A 119 -5.52 -2.29 -8.37
C ALA A 119 -5.16 -1.23 -9.42
N LEU A 120 -5.35 0.05 -9.08
CA LEU A 120 -5.07 1.17 -9.97
C LEU A 120 -3.88 1.98 -9.45
N ALA A 121 -2.94 2.30 -10.32
CA ALA A 121 -1.88 3.27 -10.07
C ALA A 121 -2.41 4.71 -10.05
N ALA A 122 -1.55 5.65 -9.67
CA ALA A 122 -1.91 7.07 -9.56
C ALA A 122 -2.45 7.65 -10.88
N ASP A 123 -1.85 7.27 -12.01
CA ASP A 123 -2.24 7.62 -13.38
C ASP A 123 -3.51 6.91 -13.87
N GLY A 124 -4.04 5.96 -13.09
CA GLY A 124 -5.22 5.16 -13.43
C GLY A 124 -4.93 3.87 -14.18
N ALA A 125 -3.67 3.51 -14.44
CA ALA A 125 -3.31 2.24 -15.03
C ALA A 125 -3.66 1.07 -14.10
N VAL A 126 -4.18 -0.02 -14.67
CA VAL A 126 -4.40 -1.27 -13.90
C VAL A 126 -3.06 -1.95 -13.69
N VAL A 127 -2.65 -2.10 -12.44
CA VAL A 127 -1.37 -2.71 -12.06
C VAL A 127 -1.51 -4.13 -11.50
N GLY A 128 -2.74 -4.55 -11.19
CA GLY A 128 -3.03 -5.90 -10.73
C GLY A 128 -4.52 -6.18 -10.72
N ARG A 129 -4.89 -7.46 -10.78
CA ARG A 129 -6.27 -7.93 -10.68
C ARG A 129 -6.36 -9.11 -9.75
N SER A 130 -7.40 -9.15 -8.93
CA SER A 130 -7.64 -10.31 -8.08
C SER A 130 -8.11 -11.50 -8.91
N VAL A 131 -8.12 -12.67 -8.30
CA VAL A 131 -8.95 -13.76 -8.81
C VAL A 131 -10.41 -13.33 -8.83
N LEU A 132 -11.17 -13.91 -9.76
CA LEU A 132 -12.60 -13.70 -9.88
C LEU A 132 -13.33 -14.57 -8.85
N ILE A 133 -14.26 -13.98 -8.11
CA ILE A 133 -15.00 -14.62 -7.03
C ILE A 133 -16.47 -14.73 -7.44
N ALA A 134 -17.03 -15.94 -7.37
CA ALA A 134 -18.46 -16.15 -7.50
C ALA A 134 -19.17 -15.83 -6.17
N ARG A 135 -20.31 -15.14 -6.23
CA ARG A 135 -21.11 -14.73 -5.07
C ARG A 135 -22.57 -15.12 -5.24
#